data_AF-A0A4R7ZHN0-F1
#
_entry.id   AF-A0A4R7ZHN0-F1
#
_cell.length_a   1.000
_cell.length_b   1.000
_cell.length_c   1.000
_cell.angle_alpha   90.00
_cell.angle_beta   90.00
_cell.angle_gamma   90.00
#
_symmetry.space_group_name_H-M   'P 1'
#
loop_
_entity.id
_entity.type
_entity.pdbx_description
1 polymer ?
#
loop_
_entity_poly.entity_id
_entity_poly.type
_entity_poly.pdbx_seq_one_letter_code
_entity_poly.pdbx_strand_id
1 'polypeptide(L)'
;MTQYFVYGRDRAGIGELKGELTEEHWAFMDRYAEELIARGPTLTEDREESTGSLHIVDLPDSEALNAFVYKEPYYLGGAFETIELYRFDNHTGRTMWEFTTTVEGYGRYLVLTKDASRPLSSDHLIVYGDLLDGDTHIGRAALVEAPDAAAAAKLIEVADAEVHPWEFGGRR
;
A
#
# COMPACT_ATOMS: atom_id res chain seq x y z
N MET A 1 2.03 4.68 19.33
CA MET A 1 1.38 4.33 18.06
C MET A 1 2.38 3.51 17.27
N THR A 2 1.88 2.58 16.47
CA THR A 2 2.67 1.64 15.68
C THR A 2 2.16 1.69 14.25
N GLN A 3 3.09 1.78 13.31
CA GLN A 3 2.75 1.81 11.90
C GLN A 3 2.63 0.38 11.36
N TYR A 4 1.64 0.17 10.52
CA TYR A 4 1.33 -1.13 9.93
C TYR A 4 1.19 -1.01 8.43
N PHE A 5 1.73 -2.00 7.73
CA PHE A 5 1.49 -2.27 6.32
C PHE A 5 0.38 -3.32 6.23
N VAL A 6 -0.73 -2.95 5.57
CA VAL A 6 -1.88 -3.82 5.35
C VAL A 6 -2.16 -3.89 3.86
N TYR A 7 -1.98 -5.06 3.27
CA TYR A 7 -2.23 -5.29 1.86
C TYR A 7 -3.20 -6.44 1.66
N GLY A 8 -4.43 -6.09 1.26
CA GLY A 8 -5.45 -7.05 0.86
C GLY A 8 -5.33 -7.32 -0.63
N ARG A 9 -5.01 -8.56 -1.03
CA ARG A 9 -5.04 -8.97 -2.44
C ARG A 9 -6.44 -9.40 -2.80
N ASP A 10 -6.97 -8.86 -3.89
CA ASP A 10 -8.33 -9.11 -4.32
C ASP A 10 -8.49 -10.57 -4.81
N ARG A 11 -9.68 -11.15 -4.60
CA ARG A 11 -10.10 -12.36 -5.32
C ARG A 11 -10.28 -12.05 -6.81
N ALA A 12 -10.05 -13.05 -7.66
CA ALA A 12 -10.36 -12.92 -9.08
C ALA A 12 -11.86 -12.63 -9.30
N GLY A 13 -12.18 -11.70 -10.22
CA GLY A 13 -13.56 -11.37 -10.60
C GLY A 13 -14.36 -10.57 -9.55
N ILE A 14 -13.69 -9.89 -8.63
CA ILE A 14 -14.33 -9.18 -7.51
C ILE A 14 -14.71 -7.72 -7.79
N GLY A 15 -14.43 -7.23 -9.00
CA GLY A 15 -14.57 -5.83 -9.37
C GLY A 15 -15.98 -5.25 -9.14
N GLU A 16 -17.03 -6.00 -9.52
CA GLU A 16 -18.43 -5.60 -9.32
C GLU A 16 -18.76 -5.42 -7.84
N LEU A 17 -18.42 -6.41 -7.01
CA LEU A 17 -18.61 -6.34 -5.55
C LEU A 17 -17.86 -5.17 -4.92
N LYS A 18 -16.60 -4.95 -5.33
CA LYS A 18 -15.85 -3.78 -4.84
C LYS A 18 -16.53 -2.50 -5.26
N GLY A 19 -17.04 -2.40 -6.49
CA GLY A 19 -17.84 -1.27 -6.94
C GLY A 19 -19.02 -0.96 -6.02
N GLU A 20 -19.80 -1.99 -5.66
CA GLU A 20 -20.94 -1.86 -4.74
C GLU A 20 -20.53 -1.39 -3.34
N LEU A 21 -19.40 -1.88 -2.82
CA LEU A 21 -18.92 -1.60 -1.46
C LEU A 21 -18.01 -0.36 -1.38
N THR A 22 -17.66 0.28 -2.50
CA THR A 22 -16.62 1.32 -2.56
C THR A 22 -16.95 2.52 -1.68
N GLU A 23 -18.21 2.97 -1.69
CA GLU A 23 -18.64 4.12 -0.90
C GLU A 23 -18.56 3.83 0.61
N GLU A 24 -18.97 2.62 1.04
CA GLU A 24 -18.83 2.19 2.44
C GLU A 24 -17.35 2.06 2.83
N HIS A 25 -16.52 1.50 1.94
CA HIS A 25 -15.08 1.38 2.14
C HIS A 25 -14.44 2.76 2.32
N TRP A 26 -14.80 3.74 1.48
CA TRP A 26 -14.32 5.11 1.65
C TRP A 26 -14.79 5.75 2.95
N ALA A 27 -16.07 5.63 3.29
CA ALA A 27 -16.60 6.15 4.55
C ALA A 27 -15.92 5.51 5.78
N PHE A 28 -15.56 4.22 5.68
CA PHE A 28 -14.76 3.56 6.71
C PHE A 28 -13.37 4.17 6.83
N MET A 29 -12.66 4.35 5.71
CA MET A 29 -11.29 4.86 5.67
C MET A 29 -11.19 6.33 6.08
N ASP A 30 -12.24 7.13 5.85
CA ASP A 30 -12.28 8.53 6.27
C ASP A 30 -12.20 8.71 7.80
N ARG A 31 -12.56 7.69 8.58
CA ARG A 31 -12.40 7.69 10.04
C ARG A 31 -10.96 7.53 10.50
N TYR A 32 -10.07 7.13 9.60
CA TYR A 32 -8.63 6.92 9.85
C TYR A 32 -7.79 7.94 9.06
N ALA A 33 -8.39 9.04 8.60
CA ALA A 33 -7.71 9.99 7.71
C ALA A 33 -6.46 10.63 8.33
N GLU A 34 -6.45 10.83 9.66
CA GLU A 34 -5.30 11.38 10.39
C GLU A 34 -4.21 10.34 10.64
N GLU A 35 -4.57 9.06 10.74
CA GLU A 35 -3.68 7.93 11.02
C GLU A 35 -3.06 7.32 9.77
N LEU A 36 -3.71 7.46 8.62
CA LEU A 36 -3.20 6.92 7.37
C LEU A 36 -1.89 7.63 6.98
N ILE A 37 -0.94 6.85 6.50
CA ILE A 37 0.35 7.28 5.94
C ILE A 37 0.29 7.16 4.43
N ALA A 38 -0.28 6.07 3.92
CA ALA A 38 -0.55 5.88 2.51
C ALA A 38 -1.77 4.99 2.32
N ARG A 39 -2.48 5.19 1.20
CA ARG A 39 -3.59 4.32 0.78
C ARG A 39 -3.70 4.28 -0.73
N GLY A 40 -4.15 3.15 -1.27
CA GLY A 40 -4.50 3.07 -2.68
C GLY A 40 -4.65 1.66 -3.20
N PRO A 41 -5.39 1.48 -4.31
CA PRO A 41 -5.51 0.19 -4.95
C PRO A 41 -4.19 -0.19 -5.64
N THR A 42 -3.83 -1.47 -5.60
CA THR A 42 -3.00 -2.04 -6.67
C THR A 42 -3.90 -2.32 -7.86
N LEU A 43 -3.34 -2.29 -9.06
CA LEU A 43 -4.08 -2.38 -10.32
C LEU A 43 -3.51 -3.46 -11.23
N THR A 44 -4.27 -3.81 -12.26
CA THR A 44 -3.80 -4.55 -13.45
C THR A 44 -2.77 -3.73 -14.23
N GLU A 45 -2.03 -4.36 -15.15
CA GLU A 45 -1.00 -3.69 -15.96
C GLU A 45 -1.56 -2.55 -16.83
N ASP A 46 -2.76 -2.72 -17.38
CA ASP A 46 -3.51 -1.70 -18.12
C ASP A 46 -4.13 -0.62 -17.21
N ARG A 47 -4.04 -0.79 -15.88
CA ARG A 47 -4.59 0.09 -14.85
C ARG A 47 -6.11 0.24 -14.90
N GLU A 48 -6.83 -0.70 -15.53
CA GLU A 48 -8.29 -0.65 -15.65
C GLU A 48 -9.02 -1.25 -14.44
N GLU A 49 -8.45 -2.25 -13.79
CA GLU A 49 -9.08 -2.97 -12.67
C GLU A 49 -8.19 -2.96 -11.41
N SER A 50 -8.83 -2.96 -10.23
CA SER A 50 -8.11 -3.14 -8.97
C SER A 50 -7.75 -4.61 -8.75
N THR A 51 -6.53 -4.87 -8.30
CA THR A 51 -6.01 -6.18 -7.91
C THR A 51 -5.77 -6.30 -6.40
N GLY A 52 -5.99 -5.23 -5.65
CA GLY A 52 -5.84 -5.21 -4.21
C GLY A 52 -6.09 -3.84 -3.61
N SER A 53 -5.91 -3.75 -2.30
CA SER A 53 -5.99 -2.51 -1.54
C SER A 53 -4.85 -2.44 -0.53
N LEU A 54 -4.02 -1.41 -0.66
CA LEU A 54 -2.91 -1.13 0.24
C LEU A 54 -3.28 0.00 1.19
N HIS A 55 -2.97 -0.20 2.46
CA HIS A 55 -2.95 0.84 3.49
C HIS A 55 -1.66 0.76 4.30
N ILE A 56 -1.04 1.91 4.53
CA ILE A 56 -0.02 2.10 5.56
C ILE A 56 -0.65 3.04 6.59
N VAL A 57 -0.70 2.64 7.86
CA VAL A 57 -1.49 3.33 8.89
C VAL A 57 -0.79 3.30 10.25
N ASP A 58 -0.84 4.40 11.01
CA ASP A 58 -0.30 4.52 12.36
C ASP A 58 -1.41 4.38 13.42
N LEU A 59 -1.40 3.27 14.16
CA LEU A 59 -2.50 2.91 15.07
C LEU A 59 -2.05 2.86 16.53
N PRO A 60 -2.93 3.18 17.50
CA PRO A 60 -2.55 3.26 18.90
C PRO A 60 -2.27 1.90 19.53
N ASP A 61 -2.99 0.85 19.12
CA ASP A 61 -2.93 -0.48 19.74
C ASP A 61 -3.44 -1.59 18.81
N SER A 62 -3.39 -2.83 19.30
CA SER A 62 -3.83 -4.02 18.58
C SER A 62 -5.34 -4.10 18.37
N GLU A 63 -6.15 -3.46 19.21
CA GLU A 63 -7.61 -3.43 19.02
C GLU A 63 -7.97 -2.55 17.82
N ALA A 64 -7.35 -1.37 17.73
CA ALA A 64 -7.47 -0.49 16.58
C ALA A 64 -7.00 -1.19 15.29
N LEU A 65 -5.90 -1.94 15.34
CA LEU A 65 -5.43 -2.75 14.21
C LEU A 65 -6.45 -3.79 13.77
N ASN A 66 -6.97 -4.59 14.70
CA ASN A 66 -7.97 -5.59 14.38
C ASN A 66 -9.24 -4.97 13.78
N ALA A 67 -9.67 -3.81 14.30
CA ALA A 67 -10.80 -3.08 13.74
C ALA A 67 -10.51 -2.59 12.32
N PHE A 68 -9.34 -1.98 12.09
CA PHE A 68 -8.93 -1.45 10.80
C PHE A 68 -8.90 -2.56 9.72
N VAL A 69 -8.32 -3.71 10.04
CA VAL A 69 -8.14 -4.81 9.07
C VAL A 69 -9.43 -5.58 8.85
N TYR A 70 -10.15 -5.93 9.92
CA TYR A 70 -11.20 -6.95 9.85
C TYR A 70 -12.64 -6.42 9.95
N LYS A 71 -12.81 -5.12 10.17
CA LYS A 71 -14.14 -4.48 10.12
C LYS A 71 -14.33 -3.60 8.89
N GLU A 72 -13.36 -3.58 7.98
CA GLU A 72 -13.45 -2.80 6.76
C GLU A 72 -14.37 -3.48 5.72
N PRO A 73 -15.18 -2.73 4.94
CA PRO A 73 -16.21 -3.30 4.08
C PRO A 73 -15.70 -4.30 3.05
N TYR A 74 -14.52 -4.11 2.46
CA TYR A 74 -13.99 -5.08 1.50
C TYR A 74 -13.61 -6.40 2.17
N TYR A 75 -13.08 -6.38 3.40
CA TYR A 75 -12.84 -7.63 4.13
C TYR A 75 -14.17 -8.32 4.48
N LEU A 76 -15.12 -7.58 5.05
CA LEU A 76 -16.42 -8.12 5.46
C LEU A 76 -17.24 -8.65 4.29
N GLY A 77 -17.15 -8.00 3.13
CA GLY A 77 -17.77 -8.42 1.88
C GLY A 77 -17.08 -9.64 1.25
N GLY A 78 -15.91 -10.05 1.74
CA GLY A 78 -15.15 -11.16 1.18
C GLY A 78 -14.45 -10.78 -0.13
N ALA A 79 -13.97 -9.54 -0.26
CA ALA A 79 -13.27 -9.12 -1.47
C ALA A 79 -11.84 -9.69 -1.55
N PHE A 80 -11.18 -9.89 -0.41
CA PHE A 80 -9.77 -10.29 -0.38
C PHE A 80 -9.57 -11.81 -0.35
N GLU A 81 -8.65 -12.29 -1.19
CA GLU A 81 -8.14 -13.66 -1.15
C GLU A 81 -7.17 -13.84 0.02
N THR A 82 -6.24 -12.89 0.17
CA THR A 82 -5.24 -12.87 1.24
C THR A 82 -5.13 -11.48 1.84
N ILE A 83 -4.78 -11.42 3.13
CA ILE A 83 -4.33 -10.20 3.78
C ILE A 83 -2.90 -10.41 4.27
N GLU A 84 -2.01 -9.53 3.80
CA GLU A 84 -0.67 -9.38 4.32
C GLU A 84 -0.67 -8.25 5.36
N LEU A 85 -0.23 -8.54 6.57
CA LEU A 85 -0.19 -7.62 7.70
C LEU A 85 1.17 -7.68 8.37
N TYR A 86 1.89 -6.55 8.35
CA TYR A 86 3.21 -6.42 8.94
C TYR A 86 3.34 -5.12 9.72
N ARG A 87 4.19 -5.10 10.75
CA ARG A 87 4.65 -3.83 11.29
C ARG A 87 5.50 -3.14 10.23
N PHE A 88 5.39 -1.82 10.14
CA PHE A 88 6.10 -0.99 9.18
C PHE A 88 7.06 -0.04 9.91
N ASP A 89 8.32 0.00 9.50
CA ASP A 89 9.29 1.01 9.94
C ASP A 89 9.54 2.01 8.82
N ASN A 90 8.94 3.20 8.92
CA ASN A 90 8.93 4.20 7.84
C ASN A 90 10.24 5.01 7.80
N HIS A 91 11.12 4.63 6.87
CA HIS A 91 12.40 5.29 6.61
C HIS A 91 12.26 6.66 5.94
N THR A 92 11.15 6.90 5.23
CA THR A 92 10.93 8.20 4.58
C THR A 92 10.45 9.29 5.55
N GLY A 93 9.90 8.91 6.71
CA GLY A 93 9.41 9.86 7.72
C GLY A 93 8.28 10.78 7.23
N ARG A 94 7.64 10.45 6.09
CA ARG A 94 6.54 11.21 5.49
C ARG A 94 5.37 10.32 5.13
N THR A 95 4.27 10.98 4.81
CA THR A 95 3.05 10.40 4.26
C THR A 95 3.00 10.57 2.74
N MET A 96 2.07 9.86 2.09
CA MET A 96 1.87 9.93 0.65
C MET A 96 1.43 11.33 0.19
N TRP A 97 0.74 12.11 1.04
CA TRP A 97 0.25 13.45 0.71
C TRP A 97 1.36 14.50 0.67
N GLU A 98 2.51 14.21 1.28
CA GLU A 98 3.69 15.09 1.25
C GLU A 98 4.55 14.88 -0.01
N PHE A 99 4.23 13.90 -0.84
CA PHE A 99 4.87 13.68 -2.14
C PHE A 99 4.37 14.72 -3.17
N THR A 100 5.28 15.56 -3.67
CA THR A 100 4.95 16.70 -4.55
C THR A 100 5.74 16.72 -5.86
N THR A 101 6.61 15.74 -6.09
CA THR A 101 7.60 15.67 -7.16
C THR A 101 7.09 14.92 -8.40
N THR A 102 5.79 15.04 -8.70
CA THR A 102 5.15 14.26 -9.76
C THR A 102 5.71 14.59 -11.15
N VAL A 103 6.02 13.59 -11.95
CA VAL A 103 6.48 13.73 -13.35
C VAL A 103 5.38 13.34 -14.33
N GLU A 104 5.14 14.18 -15.33
CA GLU A 104 4.18 13.88 -16.42
C GLU A 104 4.55 12.58 -17.15
N GLY A 105 3.57 11.71 -17.33
CA GLY A 105 3.75 10.41 -17.99
C GLY A 105 4.28 9.29 -17.11
N TYR A 106 4.67 9.57 -15.85
CA TYR A 106 5.06 8.52 -14.92
C TYR A 106 3.84 7.87 -14.25
N GLY A 107 3.95 6.57 -13.99
CA GLY A 107 3.01 5.81 -13.17
C GLY A 107 3.50 5.71 -11.73
N ARG A 108 2.62 5.24 -10.84
CA ARG A 108 2.98 4.87 -9.47
C ARG A 108 2.92 3.36 -9.29
N TYR A 109 3.72 2.86 -8.35
CA TYR A 109 3.93 1.45 -8.13
C TYR A 109 4.11 1.14 -6.65
N LEU A 110 3.56 0.00 -6.23
CA LEU A 110 3.97 -0.70 -5.02
C LEU A 110 5.08 -1.67 -5.39
N VAL A 111 6.19 -1.63 -4.66
CA VAL A 111 7.33 -2.53 -4.82
C VAL A 111 7.57 -3.25 -3.49
N LEU A 112 7.55 -4.58 -3.52
CA LEU A 112 7.79 -5.45 -2.38
C LEU A 112 9.07 -6.27 -2.60
N THR A 113 9.84 -6.44 -1.54
CA THR A 113 11.12 -7.15 -1.57
C THR A 113 11.28 -8.02 -0.33
N LYS A 114 12.11 -9.06 -0.42
CA LYS A 114 12.44 -9.99 0.68
C LYS A 114 13.91 -9.93 1.11
N ASP A 115 14.58 -8.83 0.77
CA ASP A 115 15.99 -8.60 1.10
C ASP A 115 16.15 -7.85 2.43
N ALA A 116 17.39 -7.63 2.84
CA ALA A 116 17.72 -6.96 4.09
C ALA A 116 17.36 -5.47 4.07
N SER A 117 17.13 -4.91 5.25
CA SER A 117 17.00 -3.46 5.44
C SER A 117 18.21 -2.72 4.87
N ARG A 118 17.95 -1.59 4.21
CA ARG A 118 18.98 -0.66 3.75
C ARG A 118 18.46 0.76 3.56
N PRO A 119 19.32 1.79 3.64
CA PRO A 119 18.93 3.14 3.27
C PRO A 119 18.60 3.25 1.79
N LEU A 120 17.57 4.04 1.46
CA LEU A 120 17.22 4.40 0.09
C LEU A 120 16.75 5.86 0.06
N SER A 121 17.22 6.63 -0.92
CA SER A 121 16.81 8.02 -1.12
C SER A 121 16.59 8.31 -2.59
N SER A 122 15.44 8.88 -2.92
CA SER A 122 15.10 9.35 -4.27
C SER A 122 13.97 10.36 -4.19
N ASP A 123 13.96 11.36 -5.07
CA ASP A 123 12.85 12.30 -5.21
C ASP A 123 11.57 11.62 -5.71
N HIS A 124 11.68 10.41 -6.28
CA HIS A 124 10.54 9.63 -6.76
C HIS A 124 10.06 8.56 -5.77
N LEU A 125 10.65 8.49 -4.57
CA LEU A 125 10.16 7.63 -3.50
C LEU A 125 8.94 8.29 -2.86
N ILE A 126 7.80 7.65 -2.77
CA ILE A 126 6.61 8.22 -2.13
C ILE A 126 6.67 7.93 -0.63
N VAL A 127 6.66 6.64 -0.28
CA VAL A 127 6.84 6.11 1.08
C VAL A 127 7.73 4.86 0.98
N TYR A 128 8.64 4.66 1.93
CA TYR A 128 9.50 3.48 1.97
C TYR A 128 9.82 3.09 3.41
N GLY A 129 9.87 1.79 3.64
CA GLY A 129 10.09 1.25 4.97
C GLY A 129 10.37 -0.24 4.98
N ASP A 130 10.80 -0.72 6.14
CA ASP A 130 10.97 -2.15 6.40
C ASP A 130 9.64 -2.79 6.81
N LEU A 131 9.45 -4.04 6.40
CA LEU A 131 8.36 -4.91 6.83
C LEU A 131 8.87 -5.83 7.93
N LEU A 132 8.15 -5.87 9.05
CA LEU A 132 8.52 -6.69 10.20
C LEU A 132 7.38 -7.63 10.62
N ASP A 133 7.73 -8.89 10.85
CA ASP A 133 6.91 -9.86 11.58
C ASP A 133 7.35 -9.87 13.05
N GLY A 134 6.59 -9.18 13.89
CA GLY A 134 7.01 -8.79 15.23
C GLY A 134 8.27 -7.90 15.19
N ASP A 135 9.38 -8.41 15.70
CA ASP A 135 10.70 -7.77 15.66
C ASP A 135 11.62 -8.33 14.57
N THR A 136 11.13 -9.28 13.77
CA THR A 136 11.91 -9.89 12.69
C THR A 136 11.71 -9.13 11.40
N HIS A 137 12.80 -8.63 10.81
CA HIS A 137 12.79 -8.09 9.46
C HIS A 137 12.47 -9.18 8.44
N ILE A 138 11.48 -8.95 7.58
CA ILE A 138 11.07 -9.92 6.55
C ILE A 138 11.20 -9.39 5.12
N GLY A 139 11.42 -8.08 4.95
CA GLY A 139 11.44 -7.45 3.64
C GLY A 139 11.28 -5.95 3.71
N ARG A 140 11.06 -5.33 2.55
CA ARG A 140 10.87 -3.88 2.43
C ARG A 140 9.71 -3.59 1.49
N ALA A 141 8.98 -2.53 1.78
CA ALA A 141 7.92 -2.02 0.91
C ALA A 141 8.24 -0.58 0.49
N ALA A 142 8.02 -0.29 -0.78
CA ALA A 142 8.13 1.05 -1.32
C ALA A 142 6.92 1.40 -2.18
N LEU A 143 6.41 2.59 -1.99
CA LEU A 143 5.59 3.29 -2.95
C LEU A 143 6.48 4.22 -3.73
N VAL A 144 6.45 4.15 -5.06
CA VAL A 144 7.32 4.93 -5.94
C VAL A 144 6.55 5.50 -7.11
N GLU A 145 7.05 6.59 -7.67
CA GLU A 145 6.70 7.07 -9.00
C GLU A 145 7.81 6.70 -10.00
N ALA A 146 7.47 6.18 -11.17
CA ALA A 146 8.43 5.71 -12.16
C ALA A 146 7.81 5.71 -13.57
N PRO A 147 8.61 5.73 -14.66
CA PRO A 147 8.07 5.64 -16.02
C PRO A 147 7.42 4.28 -16.31
N ASP A 148 7.93 3.21 -15.70
CA ASP A 148 7.43 1.84 -15.87
C ASP A 148 7.79 0.95 -14.66
N ALA A 149 7.28 -0.28 -14.64
CA ALA A 149 7.52 -1.23 -13.55
C ALA A 149 8.99 -1.65 -13.43
N ALA A 150 9.74 -1.70 -14.53
CA ALA A 150 11.16 -2.06 -14.52
C ALA A 150 12.02 -0.96 -13.88
N ALA A 151 11.70 0.31 -14.17
CA ALA A 151 12.30 1.46 -13.53
C ALA A 151 11.95 1.52 -12.03
N ALA A 152 10.72 1.17 -11.65
CA ALA A 152 10.31 1.04 -10.25
C ALA A 152 11.14 -0.01 -9.49
N ALA A 153 11.30 -1.22 -10.06
CA ALA A 153 12.15 -2.28 -9.47
C ALA A 153 13.60 -1.82 -9.33
N LYS A 154 14.13 -1.18 -10.38
CA LYS A 154 15.51 -0.67 -10.40
C LYS A 154 15.75 0.40 -9.33
N LEU A 155 14.76 1.25 -9.05
CA LEU A 155 14.85 2.28 -8.00
C LEU A 155 15.03 1.64 -6.62
N ILE A 156 14.41 0.49 -6.36
CA ILE A 156 14.55 -0.25 -5.10
C ILE A 156 15.82 -1.14 -5.06
N GLU A 157 16.58 -1.14 -6.16
CA GLU A 157 17.84 -1.86 -6.42
C GLU A 157 17.75 -3.38 -6.14
N VAL A 158 16.61 -4.02 -6.43
CA VAL A 158 16.40 -5.47 -6.29
C VAL A 158 15.84 -6.02 -7.59
N ALA A 159 16.52 -7.02 -8.17
CA ALA A 159 16.13 -7.60 -9.45
C ALA A 159 14.81 -8.39 -9.38
N ASP A 160 14.61 -9.16 -8.30
CA ASP A 160 13.45 -10.03 -8.11
C ASP A 160 12.35 -9.38 -7.24
N ALA A 161 12.23 -8.05 -7.31
CA ALA A 161 11.19 -7.33 -6.60
C ALA A 161 9.81 -7.64 -7.20
N GLU A 162 8.81 -7.80 -6.35
CA GLU A 162 7.43 -7.86 -6.78
C GLU A 162 6.91 -6.42 -7.00
N VAL A 163 6.43 -6.12 -8.20
CA VAL A 163 6.00 -4.76 -8.59
C VAL A 163 4.57 -4.78 -9.05
N HIS A 164 3.75 -3.92 -8.46
CA HIS A 164 2.35 -3.72 -8.82
C HIS A 164 2.13 -2.29 -9.27
N PRO A 165 1.44 -2.04 -10.40
CA PRO A 165 0.82 -0.76 -10.65
C PRO A 165 -0.03 -0.36 -9.44
N TRP A 166 0.14 0.86 -8.98
CA TRP A 166 -0.56 1.41 -7.82
C TRP A 166 -0.88 2.88 -8.10
N GLU A 167 -1.81 3.45 -7.35
CA GLU A 167 -2.13 4.87 -7.41
C GLU A 167 -2.63 5.40 -6.07
N PHE A 168 -2.62 6.73 -5.90
CA PHE A 168 -3.20 7.37 -4.72
C PHE A 168 -4.69 7.02 -4.61
N GLY A 169 -5.05 6.39 -3.49
CA GLY A 169 -6.42 6.11 -3.12
C GLY A 169 -7.09 7.32 -2.48
N GLY A 170 -8.41 7.33 -2.52
CA GLY A 170 -9.25 8.41 -2.01
C GLY A 170 -10.58 8.43 -2.73
N ARG A 171 -11.48 9.30 -2.27
CA ARG A 171 -12.77 9.53 -2.94
C ARG A 171 -12.52 10.22 -4.28
N ARG A 172 -13.23 9.81 -5.32
CA ARG A 172 -13.15 10.35 -6.68
C ARG A 172 -14.54 10.65 -7.21
#